data_AF-A0A7W1SFQ6-F1
#
_entry.id   AF-A0A7W1SFQ6-F1
#
_cell.length_a   1.000
_cell.length_b   1.000
_cell.length_c   1.000
_cell.angle_alpha   90.00
_cell.angle_beta   90.00
_cell.angle_gamma   90.00
#
_symmetry.space_group_name_H-M   'P 1'
#
loop_
_entity.id
_entity.type
_entity.pdbx_description
1 polymer ?
#
loop_
_entity_poly.entity_id
_entity_poly.type
_entity_poly.pdbx_seq_one_letter_code
_entity_poly.pdbx_strand_id
1 'polypeptide(L)'
;MAARPPAPTELRRFSQRYGAEALLDRDSPSYSNGGLAHMRLDPTEIEERLLADPRLIRLPLVRAGSHVAVGDDEPSWQDILRQLQGQSAP
;
A
#
# COMPACT_ATOMS: atom_id res chain seq x y z
N MET A 1 -12.59 1.59 15.97
CA MET A 1 -12.58 2.70 14.99
C MET A 1 -12.49 2.08 13.60
N ALA A 2 -13.33 2.50 12.64
CA ALA A 2 -13.23 2.01 11.27
C ALA A 2 -12.06 2.71 10.58
N ALA A 3 -11.11 1.95 10.02
CA ALA A 3 -10.05 2.51 9.21
C ALA A 3 -10.67 3.13 7.95
N ARG A 4 -10.37 4.40 7.68
CA ARG A 4 -10.82 5.06 6.45
C ARG A 4 -10.01 4.50 5.26
N PRO A 5 -10.65 4.07 4.16
CA PRO A 5 -9.92 3.67 2.96
C PRO A 5 -9.00 4.79 2.48
N PRO A 6 -7.83 4.48 1.91
CA PRO A 6 -7.04 5.47 1.20
C PRO A 6 -7.86 6.06 0.06
N ALA A 7 -7.61 7.33 -0.28
CA ALA A 7 -8.18 7.90 -1.49
C ALA A 7 -7.67 7.13 -2.72
N PRO A 8 -8.47 6.94 -3.79
CA PRO A 8 -8.04 6.21 -4.98
C PRO A 8 -6.72 6.69 -5.57
N THR A 9 -6.55 8.02 -5.64
CA THR A 9 -5.31 8.65 -6.12
C THR A 9 -4.11 8.31 -5.24
N GLU A 10 -4.32 8.18 -3.93
CA GLU A 10 -3.24 7.85 -3.00
C GLU A 10 -2.82 6.39 -3.16
N LEU A 11 -3.78 5.46 -3.24
CA LEU A 11 -3.50 4.05 -3.51
C LEU A 11 -2.73 3.85 -4.83
N ARG A 12 -3.11 4.60 -5.87
CA ARG A 12 -2.43 4.59 -7.17
C ARG A 12 -0.96 4.99 -7.11
N ARG A 13 -0.54 5.83 -6.17
CA ARG A 13 0.90 6.17 -6.01
C ARG A 13 1.71 4.94 -5.60
N PHE A 14 1.15 4.12 -4.72
CA PHE A 14 1.80 2.89 -4.27
C PHE A 14 1.77 1.83 -5.36
N SER A 15 0.63 1.62 -6.03
CA SER A 15 0.53 0.59 -7.08
C SER A 15 1.38 0.90 -8.31
N GLN A 16 1.55 2.18 -8.67
CA GLN A 16 2.46 2.58 -9.75
C GLN A 16 3.93 2.29 -9.41
N ARG A 17 4.32 2.37 -8.14
CA ARG A 17 5.70 2.15 -7.70
C ARG A 17 6.03 0.67 -7.43
N TYR A 18 5.10 -0.05 -6.81
CA TYR A 18 5.31 -1.41 -6.29
C TYR A 18 4.52 -2.49 -7.04
N GLY A 19 3.58 -2.10 -7.90
CA GLY A 19 2.56 -3.00 -8.44
C GLY A 19 1.40 -3.20 -7.45
N ALA A 20 0.20 -3.44 -7.98
CA ALA A 20 -1.00 -3.63 -7.16
C ALA A 20 -0.89 -4.88 -6.25
N GLU A 21 -0.26 -5.96 -6.73
CA GLU A 21 -0.06 -7.19 -5.95
C GLU A 21 0.77 -7.00 -4.69
N ALA A 22 1.73 -6.07 -4.70
CA ALA A 22 2.58 -5.80 -3.53
C ALA A 22 1.80 -5.13 -2.39
N LEU A 23 0.63 -4.55 -2.70
CA LEU A 23 -0.25 -3.91 -1.74
C LEU A 23 -1.20 -4.89 -1.06
N LEU A 24 -1.31 -6.13 -1.54
CA LEU A 24 -2.17 -7.15 -0.91
C LEU A 24 -1.49 -7.74 0.32
N ASP A 25 -2.21 -7.73 1.45
CA ASP A 25 -1.87 -8.52 2.62
C ASP A 25 -2.33 -9.96 2.43
N ARG A 26 -1.46 -10.78 1.84
CA ARG A 26 -1.72 -12.21 1.56
C ARG A 26 -1.84 -13.06 2.82
N ASP A 27 -1.35 -12.56 3.94
CA ASP A 27 -1.37 -13.25 5.23
C ASP A 27 -2.62 -12.87 6.07
N SER A 28 -3.41 -11.90 5.60
CA SER A 28 -4.60 -11.45 6.31
C SER A 28 -5.77 -12.45 6.28
N PRO A 29 -6.60 -12.51 7.34
CA PRO A 29 -7.86 -13.26 7.31
C PRO A 29 -8.82 -12.76 6.23
N SER A 30 -8.82 -11.46 5.90
CA SER A 30 -9.66 -10.92 4.83
C SER A 30 -9.27 -11.50 3.47
N TYR A 31 -7.97 -11.71 3.23
CA TYR A 31 -7.48 -12.28 1.98
C TYR A 31 -7.87 -13.77 1.84
N SER A 32 -7.63 -14.56 2.89
CA SER A 32 -7.94 -15.99 2.89
C SER A 32 -9.45 -16.27 2.85
N ASN A 33 -10.25 -15.58 3.70
CA ASN A 33 -11.70 -15.73 3.72
C ASN A 33 -12.38 -15.24 2.43
N GLY A 34 -11.75 -14.31 1.71
CA GLY A 34 -12.22 -13.82 0.42
C GLY A 34 -11.94 -14.77 -0.76
N GLY A 35 -11.21 -15.87 -0.54
CA GLY A 35 -10.85 -16.84 -1.59
C GLY A 35 -9.88 -16.28 -2.64
N LEU A 36 -9.21 -15.15 -2.36
CA LEU A 36 -8.40 -14.42 -3.33
C LEU A 36 -7.17 -15.22 -3.79
N ALA A 37 -6.66 -16.14 -2.97
CA ALA A 37 -5.54 -17.02 -3.29
C ALA A 37 -5.79 -17.93 -4.52
N HIS A 38 -7.06 -18.14 -4.88
CA HIS A 38 -7.47 -19.00 -6.00
C HIS A 38 -7.95 -18.21 -7.23
N MET A 39 -7.99 -16.88 -7.14
CA MET A 39 -8.41 -16.02 -8.22
C MET A 39 -7.20 -15.58 -9.05
N ARG A 40 -7.39 -15.49 -10.37
CA ARG A 40 -6.49 -14.72 -11.23
C ARG A 40 -7.09 -13.33 -11.33
N LEU A 41 -6.43 -12.36 -10.70
CA LEU A 41 -6.85 -10.96 -10.69
C LEU A 41 -5.84 -10.14 -11.46
N ASP A 42 -6.31 -9.23 -12.31
CA ASP A 42 -5.47 -8.22 -12.91
C ASP A 42 -5.18 -7.06 -11.93
N PRO A 43 -4.19 -6.18 -12.20
CA PRO A 43 -3.85 -5.09 -11.31
C PRO A 43 -5.01 -4.13 -11.00
N THR A 44 -5.92 -3.91 -11.95
CA THR A 44 -7.09 -3.03 -11.78
C THR A 44 -8.08 -3.67 -10.82
N GLU A 45 -8.38 -4.97 -11.00
CA GLU A 45 -9.26 -5.72 -10.10
C GLU A 45 -8.70 -5.76 -8.67
N ILE A 46 -7.38 -5.84 -8.52
CA ILE A 46 -6.73 -5.74 -7.21
C ILE A 46 -6.96 -4.36 -6.61
N GLU A 47 -6.70 -3.27 -7.34
CA GLU A 47 -6.91 -1.90 -6.85
C GLU A 47 -8.36 -1.66 -6.41
N GLU A 48 -9.34 -2.10 -7.20
CA GLU A 48 -10.76 -1.98 -6.85
C GLU A 48 -11.11 -2.69 -5.54
N ARG A 49 -10.56 -3.89 -5.34
CA ARG A 49 -10.76 -4.66 -4.09
C ARG A 49 -10.10 -3.99 -2.90
N LEU A 50 -8.90 -3.45 -3.04
CA LEU A 50 -8.20 -2.72 -1.99
C LEU A 50 -8.96 -1.45 -1.57
N LEU A 51 -9.60 -0.77 -2.52
CA LEU A 51 -10.46 0.40 -2.23
C LEU A 51 -11.76 0.00 -1.53
N ALA A 52 -12.34 -1.14 -1.92
CA ALA A 52 -13.57 -1.65 -1.33
C ALA A 52 -13.37 -2.23 0.08
N ASP A 53 -12.26 -2.94 0.31
CA ASP A 53 -11.91 -3.52 1.61
C ASP A 53 -10.46 -3.17 2.01
N PRO A 54 -10.25 -2.10 2.78
CA PRO A 54 -8.93 -1.69 3.25
C PRO A 54 -8.21 -2.73 4.12
N ARG A 55 -8.90 -3.75 4.64
CA ARG A 55 -8.26 -4.83 5.42
C ARG A 55 -7.44 -5.78 4.54
N LEU A 56 -7.59 -5.68 3.21
CA LEU A 56 -6.75 -6.38 2.25
C LEU A 56 -5.41 -5.67 2.01
N ILE A 57 -5.21 -4.46 2.54
CA ILE A 57 -4.00 -3.66 2.31
C ILE A 57 -2.89 -4.12 3.24
N ARG A 58 -1.71 -4.41 2.67
CA ARG A 58 -0.47 -4.60 3.41
C ARG A 58 -0.03 -3.28 4.05
N LEU A 59 -0.13 -3.22 5.37
CA LEU A 59 0.22 -2.06 6.17
C LEU A 59 1.62 -2.19 6.80
N PRO A 60 2.28 -1.07 7.11
CA PRO A 60 1.83 0.31 6.88
C PRO A 60 2.04 0.79 5.43
N LEU A 61 1.24 1.78 5.01
CA LEU A 61 1.52 2.58 3.82
C LEU A 61 2.07 3.94 4.26
N VAL A 62 3.31 4.26 3.87
CA VAL A 62 4.01 5.47 4.31
C VAL A 62 4.36 6.34 3.11
N ARG A 63 4.25 7.67 3.22
CA ARG A 63 4.62 8.62 2.17
C ARG A 63 5.29 9.89 2.72
N ALA A 64 6.34 10.35 2.04
CA ALA A 64 6.95 11.67 2.20
C ALA A 64 7.28 12.28 0.83
N GLY A 65 6.54 13.32 0.42
CA GLY A 65 6.67 13.88 -0.92
C GLY A 65 6.35 12.84 -1.99
N SER A 66 7.32 12.56 -2.87
CA SER A 66 7.28 11.54 -3.93
C SER A 66 7.72 10.15 -3.46
N HIS A 67 8.28 10.01 -2.25
CA HIS A 67 8.72 8.73 -1.71
C HIS A 67 7.55 8.02 -1.03
N VAL A 68 7.41 6.74 -1.31
CA VAL A 68 6.38 5.85 -0.76
C VAL A 68 7.03 4.57 -0.25
N ALA A 69 6.44 3.94 0.76
CA ALA A 69 6.84 2.63 1.29
C ALA A 69 5.60 1.77 1.63
N VAL A 70 5.72 0.46 1.44
CA VAL A 70 4.65 -0.53 1.69
C VAL A 70 5.17 -1.59 2.64
N GLY A 71 4.46 -1.81 3.75
CA GLY A 71 4.86 -2.77 4.76
C GLY A 71 6.17 -2.41 5.45
N ASP A 72 6.85 -3.43 5.95
CA ASP A 72 8.16 -3.35 6.59
C ASP A 72 9.29 -3.34 5.53
N ASP A 73 9.43 -2.20 4.86
CA ASP A 73 10.43 -1.96 3.81
C ASP A 73 11.51 -1.01 4.33
N GLU A 74 12.40 -1.53 5.18
CA GLU A 74 13.45 -0.73 5.84
C GLU A 74 14.25 0.15 4.86
N PRO A 75 14.70 -0.32 3.68
CA PRO A 75 15.36 0.55 2.70
C PRO A 75 14.53 1.77 2.29
N SER A 76 13.25 1.58 1.97
CA SER A 76 12.36 2.69 1.59
C SER A 76 12.06 3.63 2.75
N TRP A 77 12.01 3.12 3.98
CA TRP A 77 11.87 3.96 5.17
C TRP A 77 13.11 4.81 5.42
N GLN A 78 14.32 4.27 5.20
CA GLN A 78 15.56 5.04 5.27
C GLN A 78 15.62 6.13 4.19
N ASP A 79 15.13 5.85 2.98
CA ASP A 79 14.99 6.87 1.92
C ASP A 79 14.05 8.00 2.35
N ILE A 80 12.90 7.65 2.95
CA ILE A 80 11.94 8.61 3.49
C ILE A 80 12.56 9.46 4.60
N LEU A 81 13.27 8.85 5.55
CA LEU A 81 13.94 9.58 6.63
C LEU A 81 14.98 10.57 6.09
N ARG A 82 15.82 10.14 5.13
CA ARG A 82 16.78 11.03 4.46
C ARG A 82 16.10 12.20 3.76
N GLN A 83 14.98 11.94 3.08
CA GLN A 83 14.21 12.99 2.40
C GLN A 83 13.58 14.00 3.38
N LEU A 84 13.10 13.55 4.54
CA LEU A 84 12.54 14.44 5.56
C LEU A 84 13.64 15.30 6.22
N GLN A 85 14.83 14.75 6.43
CA GLN A 85 15.99 15.48 6.95
C GLN A 85 16.49 16.54 5.96
N GLY A 86 16.51 16.24 4.67
CA GLY A 86 16.91 17.20 3.62
C GLY A 86 15.95 18.38 3.42
N GLN A 87 14.66 18.21 3.76
CA GLN A 87 13.65 19.28 3.71
C GLN A 87 13.64 20.19 4.95
N SER A 88 14.44 19.87 5.97
CA SER A 88 14.50 20.65 7.23
C SER A 88 15.53 21.78 7.21
N ALA A 89 16.11 22.11 6.05
CA ALA A 89 16.97 23.28 5.90
C ALA A 89 16.13 24.54 5.60
N PRO A 90 16.38 25.67 6.30
CA PRO A 90 15.64 26.92 6.10
C PRO A 90 15.89 27.58 4.74
#